data_AF-A0A8S3G079-F1
#
_entry.id   AF-A0A8S3G079-F1
#
_cell.length_a   1.000
_cell.length_b   1.000
_cell.length_c   1.000
_cell.angle_alpha   90.00
_cell.angle_beta   90.00
_cell.angle_gamma   90.00
#
_symmetry.space_group_name_H-M   'P 1'
#
loop_
_entity.id
_entity.type
_entity.pdbx_description
1 polymer ?
#
loop_
_entity_poly.entity_id
_entity_poly.type
_entity_poly.pdbx_seq_one_letter_code
_entity_poly.pdbx_strand_id
1 'polypeptide(L)'
;IQLLHKKSFSYTRDLTTTNRRLRIGYVSSDFCNHPTAHLMQSIPGLHNRERVEIFCYSLSADDGTAFRAKIQREAEHFVDLSSISCNGQA
;
A
#
# COMPACT_ATOMS: atom_id res chain seq x y z
N ILE A 1 7.13 -30.17 9.09
CA ILE A 1 6.96 -28.70 9.03
C ILE A 1 7.13 -28.31 7.56
N GLN A 2 6.04 -28.04 6.85
CA GLN A 2 6.08 -27.70 5.42
C GLN A 2 6.61 -26.27 5.30
N LEU A 3 7.92 -26.12 5.07
CA LEU A 3 8.48 -24.86 4.62
C LEU A 3 7.92 -24.59 3.22
N LEU A 4 7.10 -23.55 3.10
CA LEU A 4 6.66 -22.99 1.82
C LEU A 4 7.91 -22.59 1.03
N HIS A 5 8.38 -23.46 0.14
CA HIS A 5 9.41 -23.16 -0.85
C HIS A 5 8.84 -22.20 -1.90
N LYS A 6 8.57 -20.96 -1.51
CA LYS A 6 8.28 -19.90 -2.47
C LYS A 6 9.57 -19.63 -3.23
N LYS A 7 9.55 -19.77 -4.56
CA LYS A 7 10.66 -19.34 -5.42
C LYS A 7 11.08 -17.92 -5.00
N SER A 8 12.38 -17.69 -4.86
CA SER A 8 12.91 -16.35 -4.60
C SER A 8 12.30 -15.39 -5.61
N PHE A 9 11.66 -14.34 -5.11
CA PHE A 9 11.05 -13.33 -5.96
C PHE A 9 12.16 -12.57 -6.69
N SER A 10 12.23 -12.73 -8.01
CA SER A 10 13.15 -11.97 -8.86
C SER A 10 12.42 -10.77 -9.42
N TYR A 11 12.91 -9.57 -9.14
CA TYR A 11 12.34 -8.33 -9.65
C TYR A 11 13.31 -7.66 -10.62
N THR A 12 12.80 -7.34 -11.82
CA THR A 12 13.53 -6.58 -12.83
C THR A 12 13.66 -5.12 -12.37
N ARG A 13 14.89 -4.67 -12.10
CA ARG A 13 15.17 -3.29 -11.64
C ARG A 13 15.11 -2.24 -12.76
N ASP A 14 14.94 -2.69 -14.01
CA ASP A 14 14.96 -1.82 -15.18
C ASP A 14 13.58 -1.18 -15.43
N LEU A 15 13.39 0.01 -14.86
CA LEU A 15 12.21 0.85 -15.07
C LEU A 15 12.37 1.76 -16.29
N THR A 16 13.60 2.02 -16.75
CA THR A 16 13.90 3.02 -17.79
C THR A 16 13.61 2.48 -19.18
N THR A 17 13.94 1.22 -19.45
CA THR A 17 13.69 0.57 -20.76
C THR A 17 12.21 0.31 -21.00
N THR A 18 11.43 0.15 -19.93
CA THR A 18 10.00 -0.17 -20.00
C THR A 18 9.08 1.04 -19.86
N ASN A 19 9.65 2.24 -19.60
CA ASN A 19 8.93 3.46 -19.25
C ASN A 19 7.86 3.23 -18.17
N ARG A 20 8.16 2.36 -17.20
CA ARG A 20 7.23 1.97 -16.14
C ARG A 20 7.43 2.82 -14.90
N ARG A 21 6.31 3.12 -14.22
CA ARG A 21 6.29 3.82 -12.94
C ARG A 21 6.80 2.89 -11.84
N LEU A 22 7.54 3.45 -10.89
CA LEU A 22 7.92 2.74 -9.66
C LEU A 22 6.66 2.47 -8.83
N ARG A 23 6.40 1.22 -8.48
CA ARG A 23 5.26 0.83 -7.64
C ARG A 23 5.68 0.81 -6.17
N ILE A 24 5.04 1.62 -5.33
CA ILE A 24 5.29 1.66 -3.89
C ILE A 24 4.05 1.19 -3.15
N GLY A 25 4.22 0.17 -2.30
CA GLY A 25 3.18 -0.34 -1.41
C GLY A 25 3.43 0.09 0.03
N TYR A 26 2.52 0.90 0.59
CA TYR A 26 2.48 1.19 2.02
C TYR A 26 1.55 0.19 2.70
N VAL A 27 2.09 -0.62 3.62
CA VAL A 27 1.31 -1.59 4.40
C VAL A 27 1.23 -1.11 5.84
N SER A 28 0.01 -0.92 6.36
CA SER A 28 -0.16 -0.45 7.74
C SER A 28 -1.51 -0.86 8.36
N SER A 29 -1.49 -1.20 9.65
CA SER A 29 -2.69 -1.30 10.50
C SER A 29 -3.23 0.06 10.94
N ASP A 30 -2.49 1.13 10.68
CA ASP A 30 -2.70 2.42 11.33
C ASP A 30 -3.31 3.48 10.39
N PHE A 31 -3.85 3.06 9.25
CA PHE A 31 -4.60 3.94 8.35
C PHE A 31 -6.00 4.21 8.89
N CYS A 32 -6.05 4.75 10.09
CA CYS A 32 -7.23 5.04 10.90
C CYS A 32 -6.90 6.30 11.74
N ASN A 33 -7.69 6.65 12.76
CA ASN A 33 -7.32 7.72 13.70
C ASN A 33 -6.17 7.29 14.63
N HIS A 34 -4.96 7.21 14.07
CA HIS A 34 -3.72 6.82 14.74
C HIS A 34 -2.59 7.80 14.38
N PRO A 35 -1.58 8.05 15.26
CA PRO A 35 -0.48 8.97 15.00
C PRO A 35 0.21 8.78 13.63
N THR A 36 0.35 7.54 13.17
CA THR A 36 0.89 7.21 11.84
C THR A 36 0.11 7.92 10.73
N ALA A 37 -1.23 7.83 10.73
CA ALA A 37 -2.06 8.48 9.74
C ALA A 37 -2.00 10.01 9.85
N HIS A 38 -1.90 10.56 11.06
CA HIS A 38 -1.78 12.02 11.25
C HIS A 38 -0.56 12.59 10.51
N LEU A 39 0.56 11.86 10.54
CA LEU A 39 1.81 12.25 9.87
C LEU A 39 1.81 11.91 8.37
N MET A 40 1.33 10.73 8.01
CA MET A 40 1.54 10.15 6.68
C MET A 40 0.39 10.43 5.70
N GLN A 41 -0.79 10.87 6.17
CA GLN A 41 -2.01 11.03 5.36
C GLN A 41 -1.85 11.79 4.03
N SER A 42 -0.93 12.75 3.94
CA SER A 42 -0.71 13.54 2.71
C SER A 42 0.35 12.94 1.78
N ILE A 43 1.18 12.04 2.28
CA ILE A 43 2.34 11.51 1.54
C ILE A 43 1.92 10.76 0.27
N PRO A 44 0.91 9.85 0.29
CA PRO A 44 0.45 9.18 -0.93
C PRO A 44 0.07 10.14 -2.06
N GLY A 45 -0.59 11.25 -1.73
CA GLY A 45 -1.05 12.25 -2.71
C GLY A 45 0.04 13.15 -3.28
N LEU A 46 1.18 13.29 -2.57
CA LEU A 46 2.27 14.18 -2.96
C LEU A 46 3.31 13.53 -3.89
N HIS A 47 3.19 12.23 -4.18
CA HIS A 47 4.09 11.56 -5.11
C HIS A 47 3.85 12.05 -6.55
N ASN A 48 4.93 12.21 -7.32
CA ASN A 48 4.81 12.46 -8.76
C ASN A 48 4.21 11.22 -9.45
N ARG A 49 2.94 11.33 -9.85
CA ARG A 49 2.18 10.27 -10.49
C ARG A 49 2.75 9.86 -11.85
N GLU A 50 3.55 10.68 -12.52
CA GLU A 50 4.22 10.27 -13.77
C GLU A 50 5.37 9.28 -13.52
N ARG A 51 5.93 9.27 -12.31
CA ARG A 51 7.10 8.46 -11.96
C ARG A 51 6.78 7.32 -11.00
N VAL A 52 5.76 7.49 -10.16
CA VAL A 52 5.45 6.57 -9.06
C VAL A 52 3.96 6.25 -9.06
N GLU A 53 3.63 4.98 -8.87
CA GLU A 53 2.28 4.43 -8.68
C GLU A 53 2.15 3.94 -7.23
N ILE A 54 1.17 4.49 -6.50
CA ILE A 54 1.04 4.30 -5.05
C ILE A 54 -0.08 3.32 -4.72
N PHE A 55 0.24 2.33 -3.88
CA PHE A 55 -0.67 1.37 -3.31
C PHE A 55 -0.66 1.50 -1.79
N CYS A 56 -1.83 1.63 -1.17
CA CYS A 56 -1.99 1.60 0.28
C CYS A 56 -2.76 0.33 0.67
N TYR A 57 -2.12 -0.54 1.44
CA TYR A 57 -2.69 -1.77 1.97
C TYR A 57 -3.00 -1.56 3.45
N SER A 58 -4.28 -1.54 3.79
CA SER A 58 -4.68 -1.45 5.19
C SER A 58 -4.92 -2.81 5.80
N LEU A 59 -4.37 -3.03 6.99
CA LEU A 59 -4.64 -4.21 7.82
C LEU A 59 -5.78 -3.96 8.82
N SER A 60 -6.34 -2.75 8.86
CA SER A 60 -7.44 -2.36 9.74
C SER A 60 -8.69 -2.02 8.95
N ALA A 61 -9.84 -2.39 9.54
CA ALA A 61 -11.14 -2.06 9.01
C ALA A 61 -11.33 -0.54 8.96
N ASP A 62 -12.20 -0.09 8.07
CA ASP A 62 -12.59 1.31 7.99
C ASP A 62 -13.22 1.78 9.32
N ASP A 63 -12.62 2.82 9.91
CA ASP A 63 -13.07 3.42 11.17
C ASP A 63 -13.98 4.65 10.94
N GLY A 64 -14.28 4.98 9.68
CA GLY A 64 -15.09 6.13 9.28
C GLY A 64 -14.43 7.48 9.50
N THR A 65 -13.12 7.51 9.77
CA THR A 65 -12.43 8.75 10.13
C THR A 65 -11.96 9.53 8.90
N ALA A 66 -11.84 10.85 9.06
CA ALA A 66 -11.36 11.72 7.99
C ALA A 66 -9.93 11.35 7.52
N PHE A 67 -9.11 10.77 8.39
CA PHE A 67 -7.75 10.33 8.06
C PHE A 67 -7.76 9.16 7.08
N ARG A 68 -8.58 8.14 7.35
CA ARG A 68 -8.83 7.03 6.43
C ARG A 68 -9.31 7.54 5.08
N ALA A 69 -10.36 8.35 5.08
CA ALA A 69 -10.97 8.88 3.86
C ALA A 69 -9.99 9.72 3.04
N LYS A 70 -9.11 10.49 3.70
CA LYS A 70 -8.06 11.26 3.02
C LYS A 70 -7.04 10.35 2.36
N ILE A 71 -6.54 9.33 3.06
CA ILE A 71 -5.57 8.37 2.50
C ILE A 71 -6.19 7.63 1.30
N GLN A 72 -7.44 7.18 1.42
CA GLN A 72 -8.17 6.52 0.33
C GLN A 72 -8.32 7.41 -0.90
N ARG A 73 -8.60 8.71 -0.70
CA ARG A 73 -8.76 9.68 -1.79
C ARG A 73 -7.44 10.05 -2.47
N GLU A 74 -6.34 10.08 -1.70
CA GLU A 74 -5.05 10.57 -2.19
C GLU A 74 -4.17 9.46 -2.77
N ALA A 75 -4.29 8.24 -2.23
CA ALA A 75 -3.69 7.05 -2.83
C ALA A 75 -4.34 6.76 -4.19
N GLU A 76 -3.54 6.25 -5.12
CA GLU A 76 -4.07 5.82 -6.42
C GLU A 76 -4.80 4.49 -6.31
N HIS A 77 -4.26 3.59 -5.49
CA HIS A 77 -4.87 2.31 -5.17
C HIS A 77 -4.95 2.15 -3.65
N PHE A 78 -6.15 1.89 -3.14
CA PHE A 78 -6.36 1.57 -1.74
C PHE A 78 -6.98 0.18 -1.61
N VAL A 79 -6.31 -0.72 -0.90
CA VAL A 79 -6.70 -2.11 -0.72
C VAL A 79 -6.92 -2.38 0.76
N ASP A 80 -8.12 -2.82 1.10
CA ASP A 80 -8.44 -3.25 2.46
C ASP A 80 -8.17 -4.75 2.61
N LEU A 81 -7.12 -5.08 3.36
CA LEU A 81 -6.72 -6.45 3.70
C LEU A 81 -7.26 -6.87 5.08
N SER A 82 -8.00 -6.03 5.80
CA SER A 82 -8.48 -6.34 7.16
C SER A 82 -9.41 -7.55 7.22
N SER A 83 -10.09 -7.85 6.11
CA SER A 83 -10.96 -9.02 5.96
C SER A 83 -10.24 -10.28 5.46
N ILE A 84 -8.97 -10.16 5.04
CA ILE A 84 -8.18 -11.27 4.50
C ILE A 84 -7.35 -11.88 5.63
N SER A 85 -7.83 -12.99 6.19
CA SER A 85 -7.15 -13.70 7.28
C SER A 85 -5.98 -14.59 6.81
N CYS A 86 -5.97 -14.99 5.54
CA CYS A 86 -4.92 -15.84 4.99
C CYS A 86 -3.81 -15.00 4.34
N ASN A 87 -2.64 -14.95 4.97
CA ASN A 87 -1.46 -14.22 4.47
C ASN A 87 -0.95 -14.70 3.10
N GLY A 88 -1.30 -15.91 2.66
CA GLY A 88 -0.94 -16.40 1.33
C GLY A 88 -1.87 -15.89 0.22
N GLN A 89 -3.07 -15.44 0.58
CA GLN A 89 -4.08 -14.89 -0.32
C GLN A 89 -4.08 -13.36 -0.34
N ALA A 90 -3.56 -12.72 0.72
CA ALA A 90 -3.28 -11.28 0.77
C ALA A 90 -2.17 -10.91 -0.23
#